data_AF-A0A0W8DDG4-F1
#
_entry.id   AF-A0A0W8DDG4-F1
#
_cell.length_a   1.000
_cell.length_b   1.000
_cell.length_c   1.000
_cell.angle_alpha   90.00
_cell.angle_beta   90.00
_cell.angle_gamma   90.00
#
_symmetry.space_group_name_H-M   'P 1'
#
loop_
_entity.id
_entity.type
_entity.pdbx_description
1 polymer ?
#
loop_
_entity_poly.entity_id
_entity_poly.type
_entity_poly.pdbx_seq_one_letter_code
_entity_poly.pdbx_strand_id
1 'polypeptide(L)'
;MAAKAGNASVLGGNASGEFISVAGLRVDGRRSEEVRRIRTRFGLFSRVDGSSYYEQGNTKVVAVVYGPRELRTAAAGSVNSGAAAVGTGSGNAASNTQPRATVNCEFTQAAFATSERKPQRSGDRKKLEMSLAVKQIFEACIQTQLYPRSQIDIFVQVLHADGGELPASINAITLALIDAGIALNDFVVASSAGYLQQTMLCGALD
;
A
#
# COMPACT_ATOMS: atom_id res chain seq x y z
N MET A 1 -18.29 44.64 -37.43
CA MET A 1 -18.99 43.76 -36.47
C MET A 1 -18.06 43.48 -35.31
N ALA A 2 -18.25 44.19 -34.19
CA ALA A 2 -17.43 44.04 -32.98
C ALA A 2 -18.03 42.92 -32.11
N ALA A 3 -17.26 41.87 -31.85
CA ALA A 3 -17.65 40.81 -30.93
C ALA A 3 -17.37 41.26 -29.49
N LYS A 4 -18.43 41.28 -28.69
CA LYS A 4 -18.47 41.73 -27.30
C LYS A 4 -17.87 40.63 -26.40
N ALA A 5 -16.75 40.92 -25.73
CA ALA A 5 -16.18 40.05 -24.70
C ALA A 5 -17.10 40.08 -23.46
N GLY A 6 -17.72 38.94 -23.15
CA GLY A 6 -18.45 38.73 -21.90
C GLY A 6 -17.51 38.26 -20.80
N ASN A 7 -17.42 39.01 -19.70
CA ASN A 7 -16.75 38.60 -18.47
C ASN A 7 -17.42 37.35 -17.90
N ALA A 8 -16.65 36.27 -17.75
CA ALA A 8 -17.07 35.13 -16.93
C ALA A 8 -16.91 35.49 -15.45
N SER A 9 -18.02 35.39 -14.73
CA SER A 9 -18.20 35.75 -13.32
C SER A 9 -17.29 34.95 -12.38
N VAL A 10 -16.58 35.70 -11.55
CA VAL A 10 -16.01 35.27 -10.27
C VAL A 10 -17.18 34.98 -9.32
N LEU A 11 -17.21 33.77 -8.74
CA LEU A 11 -18.16 33.24 -7.75
C LEU A 11 -19.35 32.44 -8.31
N GLY A 12 -19.41 31.17 -7.92
CA GLY A 12 -20.55 30.28 -8.11
C GLY A 12 -20.08 28.84 -8.29
N GLY A 13 -20.21 28.02 -7.23
CA GLY A 13 -19.85 26.60 -7.28
C GLY A 13 -20.55 25.89 -8.44
N ASN A 14 -19.77 25.23 -9.29
CA ASN A 14 -20.30 24.53 -10.45
C ASN A 14 -20.35 23.03 -10.19
N ALA A 15 -21.56 22.47 -10.30
CA ALA A 15 -21.86 21.04 -10.40
C ALA A 15 -21.35 20.40 -11.73
N SER A 16 -20.35 21.02 -12.36
CA SER A 16 -19.65 20.61 -13.57
C SER A 16 -18.15 20.87 -13.34
N GLY A 17 -17.58 20.17 -12.34
CA GLY A 17 -16.28 20.53 -11.75
C GLY A 17 -15.13 20.49 -12.76
N GLU A 18 -14.54 21.65 -13.06
CA GLU A 18 -13.22 21.70 -13.67
C GLU A 18 -12.21 21.09 -12.68
N PHE A 19 -11.62 19.96 -13.07
CA PHE A 19 -10.59 19.28 -12.26
C PHE A 19 -9.25 20.02 -12.26
N ILE A 20 -8.99 20.77 -13.34
CA ILE A 20 -7.81 21.61 -13.52
C ILE A 20 -8.28 22.97 -13.99
N SER A 21 -7.99 24.00 -13.21
CA SER A 21 -8.24 25.39 -13.60
C SER A 21 -7.32 25.80 -14.76
N VAL A 22 -7.70 26.84 -15.50
CA VAL A 22 -6.84 27.45 -16.55
C VAL A 22 -5.46 27.87 -16.02
N ALA A 23 -5.35 28.15 -14.71
CA ALA A 23 -4.08 28.44 -14.04
C ALA A 23 -3.20 27.19 -13.74
N GLY A 24 -3.66 25.99 -14.10
CA GLY A 24 -2.97 24.72 -13.85
C GLY A 24 -3.08 24.23 -12.40
N LEU A 25 -4.04 24.74 -11.63
CA LEU A 25 -4.29 24.30 -10.25
C LEU A 25 -5.42 23.27 -10.20
N ARG A 26 -5.23 22.25 -9.37
CA ARG A 26 -6.22 21.21 -9.06
C ARG A 26 -7.28 21.73 -8.08
N VAL A 27 -8.34 20.93 -7.89
CA VAL A 27 -9.45 21.21 -6.95
C VAL A 27 -8.98 21.49 -5.51
N ASP A 28 -7.88 20.86 -5.11
CA ASP A 28 -7.26 21.01 -3.79
C ASP A 28 -6.15 22.08 -3.74
N GLY A 29 -5.97 22.85 -4.82
CA GLY A 29 -5.02 23.95 -4.91
C GLY A 29 -3.58 23.56 -5.23
N ARG A 30 -3.29 22.28 -5.44
CA ARG A 30 -1.95 21.78 -5.82
C ARG A 30 -1.70 21.84 -7.33
N ARG A 31 -0.44 21.86 -7.73
CA ARG A 31 -0.05 21.66 -9.14
C ARG A 31 -0.14 20.18 -9.54
N SER A 32 -0.13 19.92 -10.84
CA SER A 32 -0.15 18.57 -11.43
C SER A 32 1.01 17.69 -10.93
N GLU A 33 2.20 18.24 -10.78
CA GLU A 33 3.43 17.54 -10.38
C GLU A 33 3.60 17.44 -8.86
N GLU A 34 2.73 18.07 -8.07
CA GLU A 34 2.88 18.20 -6.62
C GLU A 34 2.11 17.11 -5.86
N VAL A 35 2.83 16.35 -5.02
CA VAL A 35 2.23 15.33 -4.16
C VAL A 35 1.55 15.94 -2.92
N ARG A 36 0.65 15.17 -2.31
CA ARG A 36 0.02 15.58 -1.03
C ARG A 36 1.07 15.62 0.06
N ARG A 37 0.83 16.43 1.09
CA ARG A 37 1.68 16.47 2.28
C ARG A 37 1.82 15.07 2.88
N ILE A 38 3.06 14.61 3.02
CA ILE A 38 3.39 13.34 3.66
C ILE A 38 3.81 13.61 5.11
N ARG A 39 3.30 12.79 6.05
CA ARG A 39 3.73 12.77 7.44
C ARG A 39 3.90 11.32 7.87
N THR A 40 5.01 11.02 8.53
CA THR A 40 5.31 9.65 8.95
C THR A 40 5.76 9.64 10.40
N ARG A 41 5.52 8.51 11.08
CA ARG A 41 6.05 8.22 12.41
C ARG A 41 6.45 6.74 12.47
N PHE A 42 7.54 6.46 13.14
CA PHE A 42 8.06 5.10 13.38
C PHE A 42 7.83 4.72 14.85
N GLY A 43 7.88 3.43 15.18
CA GLY A 43 7.80 2.98 16.56
C GLY A 43 6.49 3.37 17.26
N LEU A 44 5.35 3.31 16.56
CA LEU A 44 4.03 3.57 17.14
C LEU A 44 3.70 2.64 18.31
N PHE A 45 4.08 1.36 18.19
CA PHE A 45 3.77 0.32 19.16
C PHE A 45 5.05 -0.28 19.71
N SER A 46 5.15 -0.40 21.03
CA SER A 46 6.33 -0.94 21.70
C SER A 46 6.33 -2.46 21.85
N ARG A 47 5.21 -3.13 21.58
CA ARG A 47 5.03 -4.59 21.72
C ARG A 47 5.24 -5.36 20.42
N VAL A 48 5.60 -4.68 19.35
CA VAL A 48 5.78 -5.23 18.01
C VAL A 48 7.21 -4.97 17.58
N ASP A 49 7.72 -5.79 16.67
CA ASP A 49 9.12 -5.66 16.24
C ASP A 49 9.33 -4.39 15.41
N GLY A 50 8.37 -4.05 14.55
CA GLY A 50 8.35 -2.77 13.85
C GLY A 50 6.96 -2.24 13.60
N SER A 51 6.81 -0.92 13.63
CA SER A 51 5.55 -0.26 13.34
C SER A 51 5.73 1.09 12.71
N SER A 52 4.77 1.48 11.88
CA SER A 52 4.78 2.78 11.24
C SER A 52 3.39 3.37 11.11
N TYR A 53 3.37 4.69 11.17
CA TYR A 53 2.26 5.53 10.77
C TYR A 53 2.64 6.27 9.49
N TYR A 54 1.76 6.24 8.51
CA TYR A 54 1.93 6.98 7.28
C TYR A 54 0.67 7.76 6.95
N GLU A 55 0.83 9.06 6.77
CA GLU A 55 -0.21 9.97 6.29
C GLU A 55 0.23 10.58 4.96
N GLN A 56 -0.65 10.58 3.97
CA GLN A 56 -0.47 11.30 2.72
C GLN A 56 -1.76 12.05 2.39
N GLY A 57 -1.76 13.36 2.65
CA GLY A 57 -2.98 14.14 2.70
C GLY A 57 -3.91 13.62 3.80
N ASN A 58 -5.12 13.23 3.44
CA ASN A 58 -6.07 12.64 4.38
C ASN A 58 -5.96 11.11 4.48
N THR A 59 -5.27 10.45 3.54
CA THR A 59 -5.08 9.00 3.58
C THR A 59 -4.15 8.66 4.75
N LYS A 60 -4.63 7.82 5.67
CA LYS A 60 -3.94 7.43 6.91
C LYS A 60 -3.85 5.92 6.98
N VAL A 61 -2.63 5.42 7.11
CA VAL A 61 -2.33 3.98 7.15
C VAL A 61 -1.41 3.70 8.32
N VAL A 62 -1.69 2.59 9.00
CA VAL A 62 -0.83 1.99 10.01
C VAL A 62 -0.31 0.67 9.48
N ALA A 63 1.00 0.45 9.56
CA ALA A 63 1.60 -0.84 9.27
C ALA A 63 2.30 -1.37 10.52
N VAL A 64 2.22 -2.68 10.72
CA VAL A 64 2.82 -3.41 11.83
C VAL A 64 3.51 -4.63 11.27
N VAL A 65 4.73 -4.88 11.72
CA VAL A 65 5.52 -6.04 11.33
C VAL A 65 5.85 -6.86 12.58
N TYR A 66 5.64 -8.16 12.46
CA TYR A 66 6.09 -9.15 13.43
C TYR A 66 7.11 -10.08 12.79
N GLY A 67 8.17 -10.36 13.52
CA GLY A 67 9.21 -11.29 13.12
C GLY A 67 10.42 -10.61 12.49
N PRO A 68 11.46 -11.40 12.18
CA PRO A 68 11.42 -12.84 11.85
C PRO A 68 11.20 -13.75 13.07
N ARG A 69 10.06 -14.45 13.10
CA ARG A 69 9.72 -15.43 14.14
C ARG A 69 9.88 -16.86 13.63
N GLU A 70 10.11 -17.82 14.52
CA GLU A 70 10.16 -19.22 14.12
C GLU A 70 8.79 -19.65 13.58
N LEU A 71 8.80 -20.39 12.46
CA LEU A 71 7.59 -20.98 11.89
C LEU A 71 6.95 -21.90 12.94
N ARG A 72 5.80 -21.50 13.48
CA ARG A 72 4.98 -22.37 14.33
C ARG A 72 4.31 -23.41 13.44
N THR A 73 5.03 -24.48 13.14
CA THR A 73 4.44 -25.68 12.56
C THR A 73 3.49 -26.26 13.60
N ALA A 74 2.17 -26.13 13.39
CA ALA A 74 1.21 -26.85 14.20
C ALA A 74 1.52 -28.36 14.10
N ALA A 75 1.76 -28.97 15.26
CA ALA A 75 1.97 -30.39 15.56
C ALA A 75 2.16 -31.38 14.39
N ALA A 76 3.29 -32.09 14.44
CA ALA A 76 3.61 -33.30 13.71
C ALA A 76 2.40 -34.21 13.40
N GLY A 77 2.04 -34.31 12.12
CA GLY A 77 0.94 -35.19 11.69
C GLY A 77 0.32 -34.86 10.32
N SER A 78 1.10 -34.40 9.34
CA SER A 78 0.63 -34.39 7.94
C SER A 78 1.83 -34.41 7.00
N VAL A 79 2.06 -35.58 6.42
CA VAL A 79 2.77 -35.73 5.15
C VAL A 79 2.15 -34.77 4.13
N ASN A 80 2.96 -33.94 3.47
CA ASN A 80 2.61 -32.96 2.44
C ASN A 80 2.37 -31.49 2.87
N SER A 81 3.30 -30.90 3.63
CA SER A 81 3.48 -29.44 3.61
C SER A 81 4.95 -29.06 3.48
N GLY A 82 5.55 -29.50 2.36
CA GLY A 82 6.65 -28.73 1.79
C GLY A 82 6.15 -27.31 1.54
N ALA A 83 7.00 -26.33 1.81
CA ALA A 83 6.83 -24.97 1.31
C ALA A 83 6.52 -25.07 -0.19
N ALA A 84 5.24 -24.99 -0.51
CA ALA A 84 4.75 -25.04 -1.87
C ALA A 84 5.21 -23.73 -2.50
N ALA A 85 6.24 -23.87 -3.33
CA ALA A 85 6.64 -22.88 -4.28
C ALA A 85 5.39 -22.23 -4.90
N VAL A 86 5.27 -20.91 -4.74
CA VAL A 86 4.58 -20.10 -5.75
C VAL A 86 5.49 -20.14 -6.98
N GLY A 87 5.44 -21.25 -7.69
CA GLY A 87 6.04 -21.47 -8.99
C GLY A 87 4.91 -21.70 -9.97
N THR A 88 4.40 -20.61 -10.56
CA THR A 88 3.68 -20.71 -11.83
C THR A 88 4.67 -21.18 -12.89
N GLY A 89 4.80 -22.49 -13.04
CA GLY A 89 5.67 -23.13 -14.02
C GLY A 89 5.53 -24.64 -13.94
N SER A 90 4.83 -25.21 -14.93
CA SER A 90 4.83 -26.64 -15.22
C SER A 90 6.27 -27.12 -15.41
N GLY A 91 6.78 -27.95 -14.48
CA GLY A 91 8.12 -28.51 -14.60
C GLY A 91 8.54 -29.28 -13.34
N ASN A 92 8.66 -30.60 -13.47
CA ASN A 92 9.30 -31.47 -12.49
C ASN A 92 10.76 -31.02 -12.24
N ALA A 93 11.07 -30.55 -11.04
CA ALA A 93 12.44 -30.50 -10.54
C ALA A 93 12.42 -30.52 -9.01
N ALA A 94 12.94 -31.60 -8.42
CA ALA A 94 13.46 -31.62 -7.06
C ALA A 94 14.67 -30.68 -6.99
N SER A 95 14.41 -29.37 -7.04
CA SER A 95 15.46 -28.36 -6.98
C SER A 95 15.77 -28.07 -5.53
N ASN A 96 17.07 -28.14 -5.23
CA ASN A 96 17.78 -27.74 -4.03
C ASN A 96 17.41 -26.32 -3.55
N THR A 97 16.16 -26.13 -3.11
CA THR A 97 15.62 -24.83 -2.72
C THR A 97 15.99 -24.62 -1.26
N GLN A 98 17.00 -23.79 -1.02
CA GLN A 98 17.40 -23.42 0.33
C GLN A 98 16.19 -22.89 1.11
N PRO A 99 16.10 -23.19 2.42
CA PRO A 99 15.00 -22.70 3.25
C PRO A 99 14.98 -21.17 3.24
N ARG A 100 13.88 -20.59 2.75
CA ARG A 100 13.64 -19.13 2.75
C ARG A 100 12.64 -18.76 3.84
N ALA A 101 12.64 -17.50 4.25
CA ALA A 101 11.57 -16.96 5.09
C ALA A 101 10.23 -16.95 4.34
N THR A 102 9.16 -17.27 5.05
CA THR A 102 7.79 -17.12 4.55
C THR A 102 7.27 -15.74 4.91
N VAL A 103 6.85 -14.96 3.90
CA VAL A 103 6.25 -13.63 4.10
C VAL A 103 4.73 -13.75 3.99
N ASN A 104 4.04 -13.28 5.03
CA ASN A 104 2.59 -13.16 5.04
C ASN A 104 2.22 -11.69 5.16
N CYS A 105 1.26 -11.27 4.35
CA CYS A 105 0.75 -9.91 4.36
C CYS A 105 -0.76 -9.96 4.53
N GLU A 106 -1.27 -9.23 5.51
CA GLU A 106 -2.70 -8.98 5.67
C GLU A 106 -2.97 -7.49 5.47
N PHE A 107 -3.79 -7.18 4.47
CA PHE A 107 -4.26 -5.83 4.20
C PHE A 107 -5.69 -5.72 4.72
N THR A 108 -6.01 -4.77 5.59
CA THR A 108 -7.39 -4.54 6.06
C THR A 108 -7.74 -3.05 5.97
N GLN A 109 -8.95 -2.77 5.49
CA GLN A 109 -9.49 -1.41 5.43
C GLN A 109 -10.57 -1.24 6.49
N ALA A 110 -10.47 -0.20 7.32
CA ALA A 110 -11.43 0.03 8.39
C ALA A 110 -12.82 0.31 7.81
N ALA A 111 -13.87 -0.15 8.49
CA ALA A 111 -15.25 0.08 8.04
C ALA A 111 -15.60 1.58 7.93
N PHE A 112 -14.90 2.44 8.68
CA PHE A 112 -15.04 3.89 8.68
C PHE A 112 -14.00 4.62 7.81
N ALA A 113 -13.16 3.89 7.05
CA ALA A 113 -12.09 4.51 6.28
C ALA A 113 -12.59 5.37 5.12
N THR A 114 -13.74 4.99 4.53
CA THR A 114 -14.40 5.75 3.46
C THR A 114 -15.55 6.57 4.02
N SER A 115 -15.95 7.64 3.30
CA SER A 115 -17.10 8.49 3.69
C SER A 115 -18.38 7.68 3.87
N GLU A 116 -18.56 6.63 3.06
CA GLU A 116 -19.63 5.65 3.27
C GLU A 116 -19.11 4.48 4.10
N ARG A 117 -19.85 4.13 5.15
CA ARG A 117 -19.51 2.98 6.00
C ARG A 117 -19.79 1.68 5.26
N LYS A 118 -18.73 0.94 4.92
CA LYS A 118 -18.85 -0.38 4.31
C LYS A 118 -18.86 -1.46 5.39
N PRO A 119 -19.85 -2.38 5.39
CA PRO A 119 -19.80 -3.53 6.29
C PRO A 119 -18.60 -4.41 5.89
N GLN A 120 -17.74 -4.71 6.85
CA GLN A 120 -16.66 -5.68 6.68
C GLN A 120 -17.29 -7.05 6.45
N ARG A 121 -17.21 -7.56 5.21
CA ARG A 121 -17.65 -8.92 4.89
C ARG A 121 -16.44 -9.83 4.93
N SER A 122 -16.63 -11.01 5.52
CA SER A 122 -15.61 -12.06 5.45
C SER A 122 -15.45 -12.48 3.99
N GLY A 123 -14.26 -12.29 3.42
CA GLY A 123 -13.95 -12.66 2.03
C GLY A 123 -13.96 -11.51 1.01
N ASP A 124 -13.74 -10.26 1.40
CA ASP A 124 -13.63 -9.14 0.46
C ASP A 124 -12.54 -9.39 -0.61
N ARG A 125 -12.93 -9.52 -1.88
CA ARG A 125 -12.01 -9.79 -3.00
C ARG A 125 -10.93 -8.72 -3.13
N LYS A 126 -11.29 -7.44 -2.93
CA LYS A 126 -10.34 -6.32 -2.90
C LYS A 126 -9.28 -6.53 -1.81
N LYS A 127 -9.68 -6.95 -0.60
CA LYS A 127 -8.75 -7.26 0.51
C LYS A 127 -7.69 -8.27 0.06
N LEU A 128 -8.15 -9.34 -0.59
CA LEU A 128 -7.30 -10.44 -1.07
C LEU A 128 -6.36 -9.99 -2.18
N GLU A 129 -6.85 -9.28 -3.20
CA GLU A 129 -6.01 -8.75 -4.29
C GLU A 129 -4.90 -7.84 -3.77
N MET A 130 -5.23 -6.95 -2.83
CA MET A 130 -4.28 -5.99 -2.27
C MET A 130 -3.24 -6.68 -1.38
N SER A 131 -3.67 -7.66 -0.58
CA SER A 131 -2.75 -8.48 0.21
C SER A 131 -1.78 -9.27 -0.66
N LEU A 132 -2.25 -9.79 -1.80
CA LEU A 132 -1.43 -10.54 -2.76
C LEU A 132 -0.39 -9.62 -3.42
N ALA A 133 -0.80 -8.43 -3.87
CA ALA A 133 0.10 -7.46 -4.49
C ALA A 133 1.22 -7.04 -3.52
N VAL A 134 0.85 -6.69 -2.28
CA VAL A 134 1.82 -6.32 -1.24
C VAL A 134 2.74 -7.50 -0.90
N LYS A 135 2.21 -8.72 -0.80
CA LYS A 135 3.02 -9.92 -0.55
C LYS A 135 4.08 -10.12 -1.64
N GLN A 136 3.67 -10.08 -2.91
CA GLN A 136 4.59 -10.27 -4.05
C GLN A 136 5.72 -9.23 -4.06
N ILE A 137 5.40 -7.97 -3.74
CA ILE A 137 6.38 -6.89 -3.65
C ILE A 137 7.40 -7.19 -2.55
N PHE A 138 6.95 -7.43 -1.32
CA PHE A 138 7.87 -7.58 -0.18
C PHE A 138 8.57 -8.94 -0.14
N GLU A 139 8.05 -9.97 -0.80
CA GLU A 139 8.74 -11.24 -1.00
C GLU A 139 9.99 -11.09 -1.90
N ALA A 140 9.94 -10.17 -2.88
CA ALA A 140 11.09 -9.83 -3.73
C ALA A 140 12.07 -8.87 -3.05
N CYS A 141 11.58 -7.98 -2.18
CA CYS A 141 12.41 -6.95 -1.54
C CYS A 141 13.11 -7.43 -0.27
N ILE A 142 12.50 -8.32 0.51
CA ILE A 142 13.10 -8.87 1.73
C ILE A 142 14.15 -9.93 1.37
N GLN A 143 15.30 -9.89 2.03
CA GLN A 143 16.34 -10.91 1.90
C GLN A 143 15.94 -12.20 2.64
N THR A 144 15.00 -12.95 2.05
CA THR A 144 14.44 -14.19 2.64
C THR A 144 15.48 -15.30 2.83
N GLN A 145 16.65 -15.20 2.19
CA GLN A 145 17.77 -16.13 2.33
C GLN A 145 18.49 -16.01 3.67
N LEU A 146 18.49 -14.83 4.30
CA LEU A 146 19.15 -14.59 5.58
C LEU A 146 18.36 -15.17 6.77
N TYR A 147 17.07 -15.44 6.58
CA TYR A 147 16.15 -15.87 7.64
C TYR A 147 15.51 -17.24 7.31
N PRO A 148 16.31 -18.33 7.25
CA PRO A 148 15.79 -19.65 6.91
C PRO A 148 14.81 -20.15 7.98
N ARG A 149 13.68 -20.72 7.55
CA ARG A 149 12.62 -21.26 8.44
C ARG A 149 12.00 -20.22 9.39
N SER A 150 12.08 -18.94 9.02
CA SER A 150 11.41 -17.85 9.73
C SER A 150 10.14 -17.43 9.01
N GLN A 151 9.24 -16.80 9.75
CA GLN A 151 8.02 -16.19 9.25
C GLN A 151 8.06 -14.70 9.57
N ILE A 152 7.71 -13.87 8.59
CA ILE A 152 7.54 -12.43 8.73
C ILE A 152 6.09 -12.12 8.41
N ASP A 153 5.38 -11.54 9.37
CA ASP A 153 3.97 -11.22 9.22
C ASP A 153 3.77 -9.71 9.25
N ILE A 154 3.21 -9.21 8.15
CA ILE A 154 3.00 -7.79 7.90
C ILE A 154 1.49 -7.55 7.95
N PHE A 155 1.06 -6.66 8.83
CA PHE A 155 -0.32 -6.24 8.97
C PHE A 155 -0.44 -4.77 8.58
N VAL A 156 -1.35 -4.48 7.65
CA VAL A 156 -1.68 -3.12 7.27
C VAL A 156 -3.13 -2.83 7.59
N GLN A 157 -3.35 -1.69 8.25
CA GLN A 157 -4.66 -1.17 8.55
C GLN A 157 -4.81 0.23 7.95
N VAL A 158 -5.71 0.37 6.97
CA VAL A 158 -6.13 1.67 6.45
C VAL A 158 -7.17 2.27 7.39
N LEU A 159 -6.85 3.43 7.97
CA LEU A 159 -7.71 4.16 8.90
C LEU A 159 -8.61 5.17 8.19
N HIS A 160 -8.08 5.83 7.16
CA HIS A 160 -8.81 6.80 6.35
C HIS A 160 -8.32 6.69 4.90
N ALA A 161 -9.26 6.63 3.96
CA ALA A 161 -8.99 6.43 2.53
C ALA A 161 -9.51 7.61 1.73
N ASP A 162 -8.57 8.40 1.19
CA ASP A 162 -8.83 9.59 0.37
C ASP A 162 -8.15 9.42 -1.02
N GLY A 163 -8.14 8.19 -1.53
CA GLY A 163 -7.42 7.81 -2.76
C GLY A 163 -5.95 7.46 -2.52
N GLY A 164 -5.40 6.62 -3.41
CA GLY A 164 -3.99 6.19 -3.34
C GLY A 164 -3.65 5.30 -2.12
N GLU A 165 -4.60 4.52 -1.63
CA GLU A 165 -4.45 3.67 -0.43
C GLU A 165 -3.41 2.53 -0.59
N LEU A 166 -3.27 1.97 -1.79
CA LEU A 166 -2.22 0.99 -2.12
C LEU A 166 -0.81 1.56 -1.96
N PRO A 167 -0.44 2.63 -2.69
CA PRO A 167 0.91 3.18 -2.58
C PRO A 167 1.22 3.70 -1.18
N ALA A 168 0.23 4.31 -0.49
CA ALA A 168 0.39 4.70 0.91
C ALA A 168 0.70 3.50 1.83
N SER A 169 0.07 2.35 1.57
CA SER A 169 0.30 1.12 2.33
C SER A 169 1.66 0.52 2.06
N ILE A 170 2.13 0.50 0.81
CA ILE A 170 3.47 0.04 0.46
C ILE A 170 4.52 0.89 1.19
N ASN A 171 4.37 2.22 1.12
CA ASN A 171 5.28 3.13 1.81
C ASN A 171 5.26 2.90 3.33
N ALA A 172 4.08 2.73 3.94
CA ALA A 172 3.95 2.42 5.35
C ALA A 172 4.68 1.12 5.74
N ILE A 173 4.51 0.05 4.96
CA ILE A 173 5.19 -1.23 5.22
C ILE A 173 6.71 -1.09 5.12
N THR A 174 7.22 -0.41 4.09
CA THR A 174 8.66 -0.16 3.95
C THR A 174 9.22 0.49 5.21
N LEU A 175 8.51 1.50 5.75
CA LEU A 175 8.91 2.15 7.00
C LEU A 175 8.84 1.21 8.22
N ALA A 176 7.83 0.35 8.30
CA ALA A 176 7.68 -0.60 9.41
C ALA A 176 8.75 -1.71 9.36
N LEU A 177 9.16 -2.14 8.17
CA LEU A 177 10.25 -3.11 7.98
C LEU A 177 11.61 -2.52 8.38
N ILE A 178 11.84 -1.23 8.10
CA ILE A 178 13.03 -0.51 8.54
C ILE A 178 13.06 -0.40 10.07
N ASP A 179 11.93 -0.05 10.69
CA ASP A 179 11.79 0.02 12.16
C ASP A 179 12.07 -1.34 12.82
N ALA A 180 11.61 -2.43 12.21
CA ALA A 180 11.90 -3.80 12.66
C ALA A 180 13.35 -4.25 12.47
N GLY A 181 14.16 -3.51 11.70
CA GLY A 181 15.54 -3.90 11.38
C GLY A 181 15.65 -5.14 10.49
N ILE A 182 14.64 -5.43 9.66
CA ILE A 182 14.69 -6.54 8.69
C ILE A 182 15.56 -6.15 7.51
N ALA A 183 16.44 -7.06 7.08
CA ALA A 183 17.29 -6.85 5.91
C ALA A 183 16.47 -6.77 4.61
N LEU A 184 16.53 -5.61 3.95
CA LEU A 184 15.93 -5.32 2.65
C LEU A 184 17.01 -5.18 1.59
N ASN A 185 16.72 -5.59 0.36
CA ASN A 185 17.57 -5.32 -0.80
C ASN A 185 17.61 -3.82 -1.13
N ASP A 186 16.45 -3.18 -1.13
CA ASP A 186 16.28 -1.74 -1.37
C ASP A 186 14.95 -1.25 -0.77
N PHE A 187 14.78 0.06 -0.65
CA PHE A 187 13.54 0.70 -0.20
C PHE A 187 12.48 0.69 -1.30
N VAL A 188 11.31 0.17 -0.97
CA VAL A 188 10.16 0.22 -1.89
C VAL A 188 9.39 1.51 -1.67
N VAL A 189 9.26 2.30 -2.72
CA VAL A 189 8.42 3.50 -2.75
C VAL A 189 7.39 3.37 -3.86
N ALA A 190 6.14 3.67 -3.55
CA ALA A 190 5.04 3.65 -4.49
C ALA A 190 4.28 4.98 -4.46
N SER A 191 3.81 5.40 -5.64
CA SER A 191 2.92 6.53 -5.83
C SER A 191 1.94 6.21 -6.95
N SER A 192 0.78 6.88 -6.96
CA SER A 192 -0.18 6.82 -8.05
C SER A 192 -0.04 8.03 -8.97
N ALA A 193 -0.29 7.83 -10.26
CA ALA A 193 -0.41 8.91 -11.23
C ALA A 193 -1.69 8.71 -12.06
N GLY A 194 -2.33 9.82 -12.41
CA GLY A 194 -3.50 9.85 -13.29
C GLY A 194 -3.23 10.67 -14.53
N TYR A 195 -3.95 10.41 -15.63
CA TYR A 195 -3.85 11.20 -16.85
C TYR A 195 -5.19 11.86 -17.14
N LEU A 196 -5.21 13.18 -17.22
CA LEU A 196 -6.42 13.97 -17.43
C LEU A 196 -6.13 15.16 -18.35
N GLN A 197 -6.94 15.33 -19.41
CA GLN A 197 -6.87 16.48 -20.32
C GLN A 197 -5.43 16.77 -20.80
N GLN A 198 -4.73 15.74 -21.30
CA GLN A 198 -3.34 15.82 -21.77
C GLN A 198 -2.29 16.19 -20.71
N THR A 199 -2.67 16.20 -19.43
CA THR A 199 -1.79 16.48 -18.30
C THR A 199 -1.68 15.26 -17.40
N MET A 200 -0.45 14.93 -16.97
CA MET A 200 -0.24 13.90 -15.94
C MET A 200 -0.36 14.50 -14.54
N LEU A 201 -1.10 13.84 -13.67
CA LEU A 201 -1.34 14.23 -12.28
C LEU A 201 -0.63 13.25 -11.34
N CYS A 202 0.28 13.74 -10.51
CA CYS A 202 0.95 12.95 -9.50
C CYS A 202 0.12 12.88 -8.20
N GLY A 203 0.10 11.74 -7.53
CA GLY A 203 -0.65 11.51 -6.28
C GLY A 203 -2.16 11.65 -6.52
N ALA A 204 -2.72 10.67 -7.24
CA ALA A 204 -4.10 10.69 -7.72
C ALA A 204 -5.14 10.98 -6.61
N LEU A 205 -6.17 11.72 -6.98
CA LEU A 205 -7.47 11.83 -6.29
C LEU A 205 -8.36 10.83 -7.05
N ASP A 206 -8.94 9.85 -6.36
CA ASP A 206 -9.95 8.96 -6.94
C ASP A 206 -11.34 9.63 -6.87
#